data_AF-A0A9P9GZG7-F1
#
_entry.id   AF-A0A9P9GZG7-F1
#
_cell.length_a   1.000
_cell.length_b   1.000
_cell.length_c   1.000
_cell.angle_alpha   90.00
_cell.angle_beta   90.00
_cell.angle_gamma   90.00
#
_symmetry.space_group_name_H-M   'P 1'
#
loop_
_entity.id
_entity.type
_entity.pdbx_description
1 polymer ?
#
loop_
_entity_poly.entity_id
_entity_poly.type
_entity_poly.pdbx_seq_one_letter_code
_entity_poly.pdbx_strand_id
1 'polypeptide(L)'
;MQGFHCLRAPLIRGPPATPMPDLDEEPSWYGELWLRYRPSSTLFPMHFGYVYRAQTELCRIANGIACIISEGKNMTRSLTASELAHFRKELDDWYDAVPEPIKSHKAVLPCQLIMHMEYCVLLFKVAQMVPEETELRPSTGPGAVKDETRSPQAVAYALRCLETVLRLYYLRHSFKHTDTFLTYFLSILANMTIESMNSDSVSLDDVETLKILRATLILAVKGLYDQGQHVYVSSVICRLMRDRMTDGDMNALRRHTTWEDDQPLVPQYVRSAFPVKIVKLDEDWQMETVENLTKKYDQLALEASESASGRAHDAG
;
A
#
# COMPACT_ATOMS: atom_id res chain seq x y z
N MET A 1 7.90 9.88 2.05
CA MET A 1 7.01 8.75 1.71
C MET A 1 5.63 9.16 1.20
N GLN A 2 4.81 9.90 1.95
CA GLN A 2 3.41 10.15 1.55
C GLN A 2 3.24 10.79 0.15
N GLY A 3 4.11 11.73 -0.23
CA GLY A 3 4.11 12.30 -1.58
C GLY A 3 4.33 11.26 -2.69
N PHE A 4 5.27 10.32 -2.48
CA PHE A 4 5.52 9.20 -3.39
C PHE A 4 4.31 8.28 -3.51
N HIS A 5 3.66 7.94 -2.40
CA HIS A 5 2.47 7.08 -2.42
C HIS A 5 1.27 7.72 -3.11
N CYS A 6 1.15 9.05 -3.06
CA CYS A 6 0.14 9.82 -3.79
C CYS A 6 0.60 10.27 -5.19
N LEU A 7 1.69 9.69 -5.73
CA LEU A 7 2.22 9.96 -7.07
C LEU A 7 2.49 11.45 -7.33
N ARG A 8 2.90 12.18 -6.29
CA ARG A 8 3.30 13.59 -6.41
C ARG A 8 4.76 13.71 -6.78
N ALA A 9 5.05 14.61 -7.71
CA ALA A 9 6.41 14.97 -8.05
C ALA A 9 7.19 15.43 -6.80
N PRO A 10 8.42 14.94 -6.59
CA PRO A 10 9.24 15.37 -5.47
C PRO A 10 9.54 16.86 -5.54
N LEU A 11 9.31 17.56 -4.43
CA LEU A 11 9.75 18.94 -4.26
C LEU A 11 11.27 19.03 -4.13
N ILE A 12 11.88 18.00 -3.53
CA ILE A 12 13.31 17.88 -3.31
C ILE A 12 13.84 16.79 -4.24
N ARG A 13 14.74 17.17 -5.16
CA ARG A 13 15.24 16.29 -6.23
C ARG A 13 16.50 15.50 -5.86
N GLY A 14 17.11 15.79 -4.72
CA GLY A 14 18.34 15.13 -4.29
C GLY A 14 18.41 14.98 -2.76
N PRO A 15 19.32 14.15 -2.25
CA PRO A 15 19.53 14.03 -0.82
C PRO A 15 20.01 15.37 -0.22
N PRO A 16 19.78 15.60 1.09
CA PRO A 16 20.39 16.73 1.78
C PRO A 16 21.91 16.76 1.59
N ALA A 17 22.49 17.96 1.47
CA ALA A 17 23.94 18.12 1.28
C ALA A 17 24.76 17.65 2.50
N THR A 18 24.17 17.73 3.69
CA THR A 18 24.78 17.25 4.92
C THR A 18 24.27 15.82 5.19
N PRO A 19 25.17 14.82 5.26
CA PRO A 19 24.77 13.47 5.64
C PRO A 19 24.26 13.45 7.08
N MET A 20 23.43 12.46 7.40
CA MET A 20 23.07 12.24 8.80
C MET A 20 24.30 11.79 9.60
N PRO A 21 24.43 12.18 10.88
CA PRO A 21 25.51 11.70 11.75
C PRO A 21 25.53 10.18 11.84
N ASP A 22 26.71 9.58 12.04
CA ASP A 22 26.76 8.14 12.23
C ASP A 22 26.15 7.75 13.59
N LEU A 23 25.39 6.65 13.62
CA LEU A 23 24.68 6.22 14.82
C LEU A 23 25.59 5.65 15.90
N ASP A 24 26.73 5.07 15.50
CA ASP A 24 27.70 4.50 16.43
C ASP A 24 28.67 5.58 16.92
N GLU A 25 28.93 6.62 16.11
CA GLU A 25 29.78 7.76 16.48
C GLU A 25 29.03 8.84 17.27
N GLU A 26 27.80 9.19 16.89
CA GLU A 26 27.02 10.29 17.48
C GLU A 26 25.57 9.88 17.87
N PRO A 27 25.38 8.85 18.72
CA PRO A 27 24.04 8.36 19.09
C PRO A 27 23.18 9.43 19.79
N SER A 28 23.80 10.37 20.51
CA SER A 28 23.09 11.44 21.22
C SER A 28 22.37 12.42 20.30
N TRP A 29 22.76 12.51 19.02
CA TRP A 29 22.12 13.40 18.05
C TRP A 29 20.65 13.02 17.80
N TYR A 30 20.37 11.72 17.80
CA TYR A 30 19.04 11.17 17.55
C TYR A 30 18.17 11.12 18.80
N GLY A 31 18.80 11.01 19.98
CA GLY A 31 18.12 10.72 21.23
C GLY A 31 17.59 9.27 21.29
N GLU A 32 16.98 8.92 22.42
CA GLU A 32 16.35 7.61 22.62
C GLU A 32 15.05 7.74 23.39
N LEU A 33 14.06 6.94 22.99
CA LEU A 33 12.79 6.80 23.67
C LEU A 33 12.78 5.46 24.40
N TRP A 34 12.37 5.49 25.67
CA TRP A 34 12.36 4.31 26.54
C TRP A 34 10.93 3.96 26.92
N LEU A 35 10.54 2.71 26.67
CA LEU A 35 9.25 2.16 27.04
C LEU A 35 9.34 1.48 28.40
N ARG A 36 8.39 1.80 29.27
CA ARG A 36 8.18 1.10 30.54
C ARG A 36 6.80 0.47 30.55
N TYR A 37 6.75 -0.85 30.46
CA TYR A 37 5.49 -1.57 30.59
C TYR A 37 5.03 -1.52 32.05
N ARG A 38 3.73 -1.25 32.28
CA ARG A 38 3.14 -1.13 33.63
C ARG A 38 3.56 -2.22 34.63
N PRO A 39 3.61 -3.51 34.26
CA PRO A 39 4.02 -4.58 35.17
C PRO A 39 5.54 -4.73 35.35
N SER A 40 6.37 -4.00 34.59
CA SER A 40 7.83 -4.13 34.60
C SER A 40 8.50 -2.83 35.04
N SER A 41 9.57 -2.95 35.85
CA SER A 41 10.48 -1.84 36.13
C SER A 41 11.54 -1.65 35.02
N THR A 42 11.64 -2.60 34.10
CA THR A 42 12.65 -2.58 33.03
C THR A 42 12.26 -1.55 31.98
N LEU A 43 13.24 -0.73 31.59
CA LEU A 43 13.14 0.18 30.46
C LEU A 43 13.59 -0.55 29.20
N PHE A 44 12.75 -0.51 28.16
CA PHE A 44 13.05 -1.08 26.86
C PHE A 44 13.32 0.04 25.87
N PRO A 45 14.48 0.06 25.21
CA PRO A 45 14.79 1.06 24.19
C PRO A 45 13.86 0.86 22.99
N MET A 46 13.40 1.96 22.40
CA MET A 46 12.66 1.93 21.14
C MET A 46 13.59 1.85 19.92
N HIS A 47 14.89 2.09 20.13
CA HIS A 47 15.90 2.16 19.08
C HIS A 47 15.57 3.25 18.06
N PHE A 48 15.15 4.41 18.56
CA PHE A 48 14.61 5.49 17.73
C PHE A 48 15.58 5.90 16.62
N GLY A 49 16.87 6.08 16.91
CA GLY A 49 17.88 6.44 15.92
C GLY A 49 18.00 5.43 14.77
N TYR A 50 18.00 4.12 15.08
CA TYR A 50 18.00 3.08 14.05
C TYR A 50 16.72 3.10 13.21
N VAL A 51 15.56 3.28 13.85
CA VAL A 51 14.27 3.35 13.14
C VAL A 51 14.25 4.55 12.20
N TYR A 52 14.63 5.73 12.71
CA TYR A 52 14.63 6.96 11.94
C TYR A 52 15.57 6.87 10.74
N ARG A 53 16.82 6.42 10.93
CA ARG A 53 17.80 6.26 9.84
C ARG A 53 17.27 5.31 8.75
N ALA A 54 16.76 4.15 9.14
CA ALA A 54 16.27 3.18 8.18
C ALA A 54 15.03 3.70 7.41
N GLN A 55 14.11 4.43 8.06
CA GLN A 55 12.99 5.09 7.38
C GLN A 55 13.46 6.19 6.41
N THR A 56 14.44 7.00 6.78
CA THR A 56 14.99 8.03 5.89
C THR A 56 15.69 7.45 4.66
N GLU A 57 16.34 6.29 4.79
CA GLU A 57 16.92 5.60 3.62
C GLU A 57 15.84 5.07 2.67
N LEU A 58 14.75 4.48 3.20
CA LEU A 58 13.59 4.12 2.36
C LEU A 58 12.99 5.35 1.68
N CYS A 59 12.90 6.48 2.39
CA CYS A 59 12.45 7.75 1.81
C CYS A 59 13.35 8.20 0.65
N ARG A 60 14.68 8.04 0.79
CA ARG A 60 15.66 8.40 -0.24
C ARG A 60 15.46 7.54 -1.49
N ILE A 61 15.33 6.23 -1.34
CA ILE A 61 15.07 5.29 -2.44
C ILE A 61 13.76 5.67 -3.15
N ALA A 62 12.66 5.83 -2.40
CA ALA A 62 11.37 6.23 -2.95
C ALA A 62 11.43 7.57 -3.69
N ASN A 63 12.19 8.54 -3.15
CA ASN A 63 12.38 9.84 -3.77
C ASN A 63 13.16 9.74 -5.09
N GLY A 64 14.19 8.89 -5.15
CA GLY A 64 14.95 8.60 -6.37
C GLY A 64 14.05 8.08 -7.48
N ILE A 65 13.20 7.08 -7.16
CA ILE A 65 12.20 6.53 -8.09
C ILE A 65 11.26 7.64 -8.57
N ALA A 66 10.67 8.43 -7.67
CA ALA A 66 9.74 9.48 -8.06
C ALA A 66 10.39 10.61 -8.86
N CYS A 67 11.68 10.92 -8.65
CA CYS A 67 12.38 11.92 -9.44
C CYS A 67 12.42 11.52 -10.91
N ILE A 68 12.87 10.29 -11.19
CA ILE A 68 12.98 9.72 -12.54
C ILE A 68 11.62 9.73 -13.24
N ILE A 69 10.58 9.25 -12.56
CA ILE A 69 9.24 9.15 -13.14
C ILE A 69 8.66 10.54 -13.44
N SER A 70 9.04 11.54 -12.65
CA SER A 70 8.57 12.92 -12.77
C SER A 70 9.44 13.82 -13.67
N GLU A 71 10.32 13.26 -14.50
CA GLU A 71 11.21 14.02 -15.41
C GLU A 71 10.60 14.31 -16.80
N GLY A 72 9.38 13.86 -17.09
CA GLY A 72 8.70 14.08 -18.38
C GLY A 72 7.93 15.41 -18.49
N LYS A 73 8.00 16.08 -19.65
CA LYS A 73 7.19 17.27 -19.99
C LYS A 73 5.71 16.95 -20.23
N ASN A 74 5.38 15.71 -20.59
CA ASN A 74 4.02 15.19 -20.79
C ASN A 74 3.99 13.74 -20.30
N MET A 75 3.51 13.51 -19.08
CA MET A 75 3.35 12.18 -18.46
C MET A 75 4.62 11.38 -18.16
N THR A 76 4.43 10.49 -17.19
CA THR A 76 5.36 9.63 -16.45
C THR A 76 6.40 8.91 -17.31
N ARG A 77 7.69 9.16 -17.07
CA ARG A 77 8.78 8.36 -17.66
C ARG A 77 8.79 6.97 -17.02
N SER A 78 8.75 5.92 -17.83
CA SER A 78 8.99 4.55 -17.37
C SER A 78 10.47 4.35 -17.04
N LEU A 79 10.78 3.54 -16.02
CA LEU A 79 12.16 3.21 -15.67
C LEU A 79 12.73 2.22 -16.68
N THR A 80 14.03 2.31 -16.95
CA THR A 80 14.78 1.28 -17.71
C THR A 80 14.97 0.02 -16.86
N ALA A 81 15.29 -1.10 -17.50
CA ALA A 81 15.60 -2.35 -16.80
C ALA A 81 16.78 -2.18 -15.82
N SER A 82 17.79 -1.39 -16.22
CA SER A 82 18.95 -1.08 -15.37
C SER A 82 18.59 -0.27 -14.12
N GLU A 83 17.69 0.72 -14.23
CA GLU A 83 17.21 1.51 -13.10
C GLU A 83 16.37 0.66 -12.15
N LEU A 84 15.52 -0.23 -12.67
CA LEU A 84 14.74 -1.16 -11.85
C LEU A 84 15.64 -2.15 -11.09
N ALA A 85 16.64 -2.72 -11.77
CA ALA A 85 17.62 -3.59 -11.13
C ALA A 85 18.44 -2.85 -10.06
N HIS A 86 18.77 -1.58 -10.30
CA HIS A 86 19.45 -0.73 -9.32
C HIS A 86 18.60 -0.51 -8.07
N PHE A 87 17.34 -0.08 -8.20
CA PHE A 87 16.47 0.12 -7.04
C PHE A 87 16.14 -1.18 -6.30
N ARG A 88 16.01 -2.29 -7.03
CA ARG A 88 15.87 -3.60 -6.40
C ARG A 88 17.08 -3.91 -5.52
N LYS A 89 18.28 -3.71 -6.05
CA LYS A 89 19.51 -3.89 -5.29
C LYS A 89 19.60 -2.96 -4.08
N GLU A 90 19.26 -1.68 -4.23
CA GLU A 90 19.26 -0.74 -3.09
C GLU A 90 18.29 -1.19 -1.97
N LEU A 91 17.14 -1.77 -2.32
CA LEU A 91 16.20 -2.31 -1.35
C LEU A 91 16.75 -3.57 -0.67
N ASP A 92 17.39 -4.47 -1.42
CA ASP A 92 18.02 -5.66 -0.85
C ASP A 92 19.19 -5.28 0.09
N ASP A 93 20.07 -4.37 -0.35
CA ASP A 93 21.16 -3.81 0.45
C ASP A 93 20.63 -3.10 1.71
N TRP A 94 19.52 -2.37 1.61
CA TRP A 94 18.85 -1.75 2.75
C TRP A 94 18.40 -2.81 3.77
N TYR A 95 17.73 -3.87 3.32
CA TYR A 95 17.21 -4.92 4.21
C TYR A 95 18.35 -5.65 4.94
N ASP A 96 19.46 -5.90 4.26
CA ASP A 96 20.65 -6.51 4.82
C ASP A 96 21.35 -5.58 5.83
N ALA A 97 21.36 -4.27 5.57
CA ALA A 97 21.95 -3.26 6.44
C ALA A 97 21.10 -2.89 7.68
N VAL A 98 19.80 -3.26 7.73
CA VAL A 98 18.95 -2.97 8.90
C VAL A 98 19.60 -3.51 10.20
N PRO A 99 19.82 -2.68 11.23
CA PRO A 99 20.44 -3.11 12.48
C PRO A 99 19.67 -4.20 13.21
N GLU A 100 20.40 -5.09 13.89
CA GLU A 100 19.86 -6.26 14.58
C GLU A 100 18.64 -5.99 15.47
N PRO A 101 18.60 -4.92 16.31
CA PRO A 101 17.46 -4.67 17.19
C PRO A 101 16.14 -4.35 16.47
N ILE A 102 16.21 -3.93 15.20
CA ILE A 102 15.05 -3.56 14.38
C ILE A 102 14.89 -4.45 13.13
N LYS A 103 15.64 -5.56 13.05
CA LYS A 103 15.44 -6.59 12.04
C LYS A 103 14.02 -7.15 12.10
N SER A 104 13.54 -7.66 10.96
CA SER A 104 12.18 -8.18 10.79
C SER A 104 11.76 -9.20 11.86
N HIS A 105 12.66 -10.12 12.24
CA HIS A 105 12.39 -11.16 13.24
C HIS A 105 12.40 -10.64 14.69
N LYS A 106 12.86 -9.41 14.94
CA LYS A 106 12.85 -8.72 16.25
C LYS A 106 11.89 -7.53 16.30
N ALA A 107 11.28 -7.15 15.18
CA ALA A 107 10.35 -6.04 15.12
C ALA A 107 9.10 -6.32 15.97
N VAL A 108 8.86 -5.46 16.96
CA VAL A 108 7.71 -5.55 17.87
C VAL A 108 6.90 -4.27 17.86
N LEU A 109 7.55 -3.11 17.79
CA LEU A 109 6.89 -1.80 17.91
C LEU A 109 6.21 -1.38 16.60
N PRO A 110 5.14 -0.56 16.66
CA PRO A 110 4.44 -0.11 15.47
C PRO A 110 5.37 0.54 14.44
N CYS A 111 6.27 1.45 14.86
CA CYS A 111 7.20 2.12 13.95
C CYS A 111 8.18 1.16 13.25
N GLN A 112 8.63 0.10 13.93
CA GLN A 112 9.49 -0.93 13.34
C GLN A 112 8.72 -1.73 12.30
N LEU A 113 7.48 -2.14 12.61
CA LEU A 113 6.64 -2.90 11.67
C LEU A 113 6.23 -2.05 10.46
N ILE A 114 5.86 -0.78 10.66
CA ILE A 114 5.52 0.16 9.59
C ILE A 114 6.68 0.34 8.62
N MET A 115 7.91 0.49 9.11
CA MET A 115 9.09 0.54 8.25
C MET A 115 9.22 -0.72 7.37
N HIS A 116 9.03 -1.91 7.94
CA HIS A 116 9.05 -3.15 7.15
C HIS A 116 7.89 -3.22 6.15
N MET A 117 6.72 -2.64 6.46
CA MET A 117 5.62 -2.51 5.49
C MET A 117 5.99 -1.55 4.34
N GLU A 118 6.65 -0.42 4.63
CA GLU A 118 7.15 0.50 3.60
C GLU A 118 8.15 -0.17 2.67
N TYR A 119 9.09 -0.95 3.22
CA TYR A 119 10.01 -1.77 2.43
C TYR A 119 9.25 -2.74 1.51
N CYS A 120 8.27 -3.49 2.04
CA CYS A 120 7.49 -4.44 1.24
C CYS A 120 6.72 -3.74 0.12
N VAL A 121 6.17 -2.55 0.36
CA VAL A 121 5.47 -1.78 -0.67
C VAL A 121 6.42 -1.23 -1.73
N LEU A 122 7.60 -0.75 -1.35
CA LEU A 122 8.60 -0.30 -2.33
C LEU A 122 9.07 -1.47 -3.20
N LEU A 123 9.34 -2.62 -2.58
CA LEU A 123 9.68 -3.85 -3.29
C LEU A 123 8.58 -4.26 -4.28
N PHE A 124 7.33 -4.22 -3.85
CA PHE A 124 6.16 -4.49 -4.68
C PHE A 124 6.05 -3.51 -5.86
N LYS A 125 6.22 -2.20 -5.62
CA LYS A 125 6.16 -1.18 -6.67
C LYS A 125 7.25 -1.36 -7.71
N VAL A 126 8.49 -1.62 -7.30
CA VAL A 126 9.61 -1.88 -8.23
C VAL A 126 9.32 -3.14 -9.06
N ALA A 127 8.80 -4.21 -8.43
CA ALA A 127 8.45 -5.45 -9.13
C ALA A 127 7.25 -5.33 -10.09
N GLN A 128 6.37 -4.35 -9.88
CA GLN A 128 5.23 -4.09 -10.78
C GLN A 128 5.59 -3.26 -12.01
N MET A 129 6.65 -2.44 -11.95
CA MET A 129 7.02 -1.54 -13.04
C MET A 129 7.49 -2.29 -14.29
N VAL A 130 7.11 -1.77 -15.46
CA VAL A 130 7.52 -2.31 -16.76
C VAL A 130 8.72 -1.50 -17.27
N PRO A 131 9.80 -2.16 -17.74
CA PRO A 131 10.90 -1.47 -18.37
C PRO A 131 10.49 -0.74 -19.65
N GLU A 132 10.99 0.48 -19.86
CA GLU A 132 10.78 1.28 -21.09
C GLU A 132 11.12 0.49 -22.38
N GLU A 133 12.13 -0.37 -22.32
CA GLU A 133 12.59 -1.19 -23.47
C GLU A 133 11.58 -2.28 -23.89
N THR A 134 10.71 -2.71 -22.98
CA THR A 134 9.71 -3.77 -23.23
C THR A 134 8.50 -3.24 -24.01
N GLU A 135 8.18 -1.96 -23.90
CA GLU A 135 7.06 -1.34 -24.64
C GLU A 135 7.34 -1.18 -26.14
N LEU A 136 8.62 -1.14 -26.53
CA LEU A 136 9.07 -0.89 -27.90
C LEU A 136 9.26 -2.16 -28.75
N ARG A 137 9.17 -3.37 -28.18
CA ARG A 137 9.35 -4.63 -28.91
C ARG A 137 8.02 -5.39 -29.05
N PRO A 138 7.43 -5.48 -30.25
CA PRO A 138 6.47 -6.53 -30.57
C PRO A 138 7.17 -7.87 -30.36
N SER A 139 6.59 -8.72 -29.52
CA SER A 139 7.13 -10.03 -29.16
C SER A 139 7.12 -10.99 -30.35
N THR A 140 8.18 -10.96 -31.15
CA THR A 140 8.49 -11.96 -32.19
C THR A 140 10.00 -12.15 -32.28
N GLY A 141 10.55 -13.03 -31.43
CA GLY A 141 11.95 -13.45 -31.51
C GLY A 141 12.27 -14.63 -30.59
N PRO A 142 12.86 -15.74 -31.09
CA PRO A 142 13.21 -16.90 -30.28
C PRO A 142 14.56 -16.65 -29.58
N GLY A 143 14.53 -15.88 -28.50
CA GLY A 143 15.73 -15.53 -27.74
C GLY A 143 15.45 -14.64 -26.52
N ALA A 144 14.26 -14.79 -25.92
CA ALA A 144 13.89 -14.00 -24.75
C ALA A 144 14.73 -14.42 -23.55
N VAL A 145 15.69 -13.57 -23.18
CA VAL A 145 16.25 -13.54 -21.83
C VAL A 145 15.05 -13.43 -20.88
N LYS A 146 14.95 -14.35 -19.91
CA LYS A 146 13.91 -14.28 -18.88
C LYS A 146 14.13 -13.00 -18.10
N ASP A 147 13.33 -11.99 -18.37
CA ASP A 147 13.33 -10.73 -17.65
C ASP A 147 12.76 -10.99 -16.24
N GLU A 148 13.65 -11.24 -15.27
CA GLU A 148 13.29 -11.55 -13.88
C GLU A 148 12.58 -10.37 -13.18
N THR A 149 12.69 -9.16 -13.76
CA THR A 149 12.20 -7.90 -13.18
C THR A 149 10.68 -7.83 -13.12
N ARG A 150 9.99 -8.42 -14.11
CA ARG A 150 8.53 -8.60 -14.11
C ARG A 150 8.15 -10.05 -13.81
N SER A 151 8.85 -10.70 -12.88
CA SER A 151 8.43 -12.02 -12.45
C SER A 151 7.14 -11.89 -11.62
N PRO A 152 6.02 -12.51 -12.01
CA PRO A 152 4.83 -12.61 -11.16
C PRO A 152 5.16 -13.14 -9.76
N GLN A 153 6.26 -13.91 -9.65
CA GLN A 153 6.79 -14.40 -8.39
C GLN A 153 7.36 -13.29 -7.50
N ALA A 154 8.00 -12.26 -8.06
CA ALA A 154 8.53 -11.13 -7.30
C ALA A 154 7.41 -10.26 -6.70
N VAL A 155 6.37 -9.99 -7.49
CA VAL A 155 5.16 -9.30 -7.02
C VAL A 155 4.46 -10.11 -5.92
N ALA A 156 4.26 -11.42 -6.15
CA ALA A 156 3.66 -12.31 -5.16
C ALA A 156 4.50 -12.40 -3.87
N TYR A 157 5.83 -12.43 -3.98
CA TYR A 157 6.73 -12.44 -2.84
C TYR A 157 6.58 -11.17 -2.00
N ALA A 158 6.65 -9.99 -2.61
CA ALA A 158 6.53 -8.71 -1.91
C ALA A 158 5.16 -8.57 -1.20
N LEU A 159 4.08 -9.03 -1.83
CA LEU A 159 2.75 -9.02 -1.23
C LEU A 159 2.64 -9.99 -0.04
N ARG A 160 3.20 -11.20 -0.15
CA ARG A 160 3.25 -12.14 0.98
C ARG A 160 4.04 -11.59 2.16
N CYS A 161 5.14 -10.88 1.90
CA CYS A 161 5.91 -10.19 2.94
C CYS A 161 5.06 -9.09 3.60
N LEU A 162 4.41 -8.23 2.81
CA LEU A 162 3.52 -7.17 3.32
C LEU A 162 2.40 -7.74 4.20
N GLU A 163 1.74 -8.79 3.69
CA GLU A 163 0.68 -9.52 4.37
C GLU A 163 1.15 -10.11 5.70
N THR A 164 2.35 -10.69 5.73
CA THR A 164 2.97 -11.24 6.94
C THR A 164 3.19 -10.15 7.99
N VAL A 165 3.77 -9.01 7.59
CA VAL A 165 4.02 -7.89 8.51
C VAL A 165 2.71 -7.28 9.01
N LEU A 166 1.69 -7.16 8.15
CA LEU A 166 0.35 -6.69 8.56
C LEU A 166 -0.34 -7.63 9.54
N ARG A 167 -0.21 -8.96 9.36
CA ARG A 167 -0.72 -9.93 10.35
C ARG A 167 0.00 -9.81 11.68
N LEU A 168 1.32 -9.65 11.67
CA LEU A 168 2.09 -9.44 12.90
C LEU A 168 1.68 -8.14 13.60
N TYR A 169 1.46 -7.06 12.84
CA TYR A 169 0.95 -5.81 13.37
C TYR A 169 -0.42 -6.01 14.03
N TYR A 170 -1.36 -6.64 13.33
CA TYR A 170 -2.70 -6.91 13.86
C TYR A 170 -2.65 -7.73 15.17
N LEU A 171 -1.84 -8.79 15.21
CA LEU A 171 -1.72 -9.65 16.39
C LEU A 171 -1.14 -8.93 17.61
N ARG A 172 -0.26 -7.94 17.40
CA ARG A 172 0.43 -7.22 18.49
C ARG A 172 -0.31 -5.95 18.92
N HIS A 173 -0.85 -5.21 17.97
CA HIS A 173 -1.35 -3.84 18.17
C HIS A 173 -2.83 -3.68 17.85
N SER A 174 -3.48 -4.70 17.29
CA SER A 174 -4.81 -4.58 16.69
C SER A 174 -4.85 -3.52 15.59
N PHE A 175 -6.03 -3.26 15.02
CA PHE A 175 -6.27 -2.12 14.14
C PHE A 175 -7.18 -1.06 14.79
N LYS A 176 -7.56 -1.23 16.06
CA LYS A 176 -8.47 -0.34 16.78
C LYS A 176 -7.89 1.05 17.09
N HIS A 177 -6.57 1.16 17.13
CA HIS A 177 -5.87 2.41 17.38
C HIS A 177 -5.53 3.09 16.06
N THR A 178 -5.72 4.41 16.01
CA THR A 178 -5.48 5.21 14.81
C THR A 178 -4.02 5.14 14.38
N ASP A 179 -3.81 4.75 13.14
CA ASP A 179 -2.52 4.79 12.45
C ASP A 179 -2.79 5.14 10.98
N THR A 180 -2.53 6.39 10.64
CA THR A 180 -2.83 6.91 9.30
C THR A 180 -2.08 6.17 8.18
N PHE A 181 -0.94 5.54 8.49
CA PHE A 181 -0.17 4.79 7.50
C PHE A 181 -0.80 3.45 7.15
N LEU A 182 -1.49 2.81 8.11
CA LEU A 182 -2.16 1.52 7.86
C LEU A 182 -3.16 1.58 6.72
N THR A 183 -3.86 2.71 6.57
CA THR A 183 -4.83 2.92 5.47
C THR A 183 -4.22 2.58 4.11
N TYR A 184 -2.96 2.96 3.90
CA TYR A 184 -2.23 2.71 2.67
C TYR A 184 -1.82 1.26 2.48
N PHE A 185 -1.28 0.62 3.51
CA PHE A 185 -0.89 -0.78 3.41
C PHE A 185 -2.10 -1.71 3.26
N LEU A 186 -3.18 -1.42 3.98
CA LEU A 186 -4.43 -2.18 3.93
C LEU A 186 -5.15 -1.99 2.60
N SER A 187 -5.14 -0.77 2.03
CA SER A 187 -5.73 -0.54 0.70
C SER A 187 -4.95 -1.31 -0.37
N ILE A 188 -3.62 -1.35 -0.31
CA ILE A 188 -2.81 -2.15 -1.24
C ILE A 188 -3.19 -3.62 -1.13
N LEU A 189 -3.17 -4.17 0.09
CA LEU A 189 -3.42 -5.58 0.30
C LEU A 189 -4.84 -5.99 -0.12
N ALA A 190 -5.86 -5.18 0.19
CA ALA A 190 -7.24 -5.45 -0.21
C ALA A 190 -7.40 -5.47 -1.73
N ASN A 191 -6.87 -4.46 -2.44
CA ASN A 191 -6.95 -4.40 -3.89
C ASN A 191 -6.31 -5.61 -4.57
N MET A 192 -5.05 -5.91 -4.22
CA MET A 192 -4.33 -7.02 -4.85
C MET A 192 -4.98 -8.36 -4.56
N THR A 193 -5.60 -8.51 -3.39
CA THR A 193 -6.32 -9.73 -3.03
C THR A 193 -7.57 -9.90 -3.88
N ILE A 194 -8.36 -8.83 -4.07
CA ILE A 194 -9.54 -8.85 -4.96
C ILE A 194 -9.12 -9.17 -6.40
N GLU A 195 -8.06 -8.52 -6.90
CA GLU A 195 -7.54 -8.79 -8.24
C GLU A 195 -7.07 -10.24 -8.40
N SER A 196 -6.40 -10.80 -7.40
CA SER A 196 -5.95 -12.20 -7.41
C SER A 196 -7.14 -13.17 -7.41
N MET A 197 -8.17 -12.89 -6.61
CA MET A 197 -9.40 -13.70 -6.54
C MET A 197 -10.20 -13.67 -7.85
N ASN A 198 -10.16 -12.55 -8.57
CA ASN A 198 -10.85 -12.38 -9.85
C ASN A 198 -9.99 -12.79 -11.05
N SER A 199 -8.75 -13.21 -10.84
CA SER A 199 -7.86 -13.60 -11.92
C SER A 199 -8.19 -15.02 -12.41
N ASP A 200 -8.11 -15.24 -13.72
CA ASP A 200 -8.28 -16.57 -14.33
C ASP A 200 -7.21 -17.58 -13.89
N SER A 201 -6.17 -17.12 -13.18
CA SER A 201 -5.07 -17.96 -12.69
C SER A 201 -5.43 -18.77 -11.44
N VAL A 202 -6.47 -18.37 -10.71
CA VAL A 202 -6.95 -19.10 -9.52
C VAL A 202 -8.15 -19.94 -9.92
N SER A 203 -7.98 -21.26 -9.95
CA SER A 203 -9.10 -22.17 -10.20
C SER A 203 -10.12 -22.06 -9.07
N LEU A 204 -11.41 -22.06 -9.42
CA LEU A 204 -12.50 -22.14 -8.43
C LEU A 204 -12.44 -23.42 -7.57
N ASP A 205 -11.76 -24.45 -8.07
CA ASP A 205 -11.53 -25.70 -7.36
C ASP A 205 -10.33 -25.65 -6.39
N ASP A 206 -9.51 -24.59 -6.45
CA ASP A 206 -8.44 -24.35 -5.47
C ASP A 206 -9.01 -23.70 -4.20
N VAL A 207 -9.77 -24.53 -3.47
CA VAL A 207 -10.48 -24.13 -2.25
C VAL A 207 -9.53 -23.58 -1.18
N GLU A 208 -8.29 -24.08 -1.12
CA GLU A 208 -7.34 -23.66 -0.08
C GLU A 208 -6.76 -22.27 -0.39
N THR A 209 -6.33 -22.03 -1.62
CA THR A 209 -5.89 -20.69 -2.05
C THR A 209 -7.00 -19.67 -1.89
N LEU A 210 -8.23 -20.01 -2.28
CA LEU A 210 -9.39 -19.11 -2.11
C LEU A 210 -9.70 -18.81 -0.63
N LYS A 211 -9.54 -19.79 0.27
CA LYS A 211 -9.68 -19.55 1.71
C LYS A 211 -8.62 -18.59 2.24
N ILE A 212 -7.36 -18.76 1.82
CA ILE A 212 -6.25 -17.89 2.21
C ILE A 212 -6.52 -16.47 1.73
N LEU A 213 -6.83 -16.29 0.44
CA LEU A 213 -7.15 -14.98 -0.14
C LEU A 213 -8.34 -14.33 0.57
N ARG A 214 -9.41 -15.09 0.85
CA ARG A 214 -10.56 -14.58 1.61
C ARG A 214 -10.16 -14.13 3.02
N ALA A 215 -9.33 -14.87 3.72
CA ALA A 215 -8.84 -14.48 5.04
C ALA A 215 -8.00 -13.19 4.98
N THR A 216 -7.18 -13.03 3.94
CA THR A 216 -6.40 -11.82 3.66
C THR A 216 -7.29 -10.61 3.39
N LEU A 217 -8.32 -10.79 2.57
CA LEU A 217 -9.29 -9.75 2.24
C LEU A 217 -10.06 -9.29 3.49
N ILE A 218 -10.55 -10.24 4.29
CA ILE A 218 -11.25 -9.96 5.55
C ILE A 218 -10.35 -9.18 6.51
N LEU A 219 -9.08 -9.58 6.66
CA LEU A 219 -8.12 -8.85 7.51
C LEU A 219 -7.94 -7.41 7.03
N ALA A 220 -7.71 -7.21 5.73
CA ALA A 220 -7.46 -5.90 5.16
C ALA A 220 -8.68 -4.97 5.30
N VAL A 221 -9.87 -5.45 4.94
CA VAL A 221 -11.12 -4.67 5.01
C VAL A 221 -11.52 -4.40 6.46
N LYS A 222 -11.33 -5.37 7.36
CA LYS A 222 -11.52 -5.13 8.80
C LYS A 222 -10.58 -4.03 9.30
N GLY A 223 -9.32 -4.03 8.88
CA GLY A 223 -8.39 -2.96 9.24
C GLY A 223 -8.85 -1.61 8.72
N LEU A 224 -9.29 -1.52 7.47
CA LEU A 224 -9.83 -0.29 6.90
C LEU A 224 -11.06 0.21 7.67
N TYR A 225 -11.92 -0.71 8.13
CA TYR A 225 -13.08 -0.38 8.97
C TYR A 225 -12.66 0.16 10.34
N ASP A 226 -11.76 -0.52 11.04
CA ASP A 226 -11.29 -0.10 12.37
C ASP A 226 -10.58 1.28 12.27
N GLN A 227 -9.77 1.50 11.24
CA GLN A 227 -9.14 2.80 10.96
C GLN A 227 -10.18 3.86 10.54
N GLY A 228 -11.22 3.46 9.83
CA GLY A 228 -12.33 4.31 9.38
C GLY A 228 -13.13 4.94 10.51
N GLN A 229 -13.04 4.40 11.73
CA GLN A 229 -13.62 5.03 12.92
C GLN A 229 -12.91 6.33 13.32
N HIS A 230 -11.68 6.53 12.83
CA HIS A 230 -10.82 7.66 13.19
C HIS A 230 -10.37 8.48 11.97
N VAL A 231 -10.29 7.85 10.80
CA VAL A 231 -9.77 8.45 9.56
C VAL A 231 -10.78 8.28 8.43
N TYR A 232 -11.35 9.41 7.99
CA TYR A 232 -12.41 9.42 6.96
C TYR A 232 -11.98 8.80 5.62
N VAL A 233 -10.71 8.96 5.22
CA VAL A 233 -10.22 8.32 3.98
C VAL A 233 -10.29 6.79 4.08
N SER A 234 -10.02 6.22 5.25
CA SER A 234 -10.09 4.76 5.46
C SER A 234 -11.52 4.26 5.42
N SER A 235 -12.50 5.03 5.93
CA SER A 235 -13.92 4.66 5.83
C SER A 235 -14.41 4.67 4.38
N VAL A 236 -13.97 5.65 3.57
CA VAL A 236 -14.29 5.70 2.13
C VAL A 236 -13.70 4.48 1.41
N ILE A 237 -12.41 4.19 1.61
CA ILE A 237 -11.75 3.03 0.98
C ILE A 237 -12.41 1.73 1.45
N CYS A 238 -12.75 1.61 2.73
CA CYS A 238 -13.44 0.43 3.26
C CYS A 238 -14.74 0.14 2.50
N ARG A 239 -15.55 1.17 2.21
CA ARG A 239 -16.80 1.03 1.44
C ARG A 239 -16.52 0.61 0.00
N LEU A 240 -15.58 1.29 -0.65
CA LEU A 240 -15.18 0.95 -2.02
C LEU A 240 -14.67 -0.50 -2.15
N MET A 241 -13.99 -1.03 -1.12
CA MET A 241 -13.58 -2.44 -1.12
C MET A 241 -14.76 -3.37 -0.90
N ARG A 242 -15.69 -3.03 0.01
CA ARG A 242 -16.90 -3.83 0.27
C ARG A 242 -17.80 -3.96 -0.95
N ASP A 243 -17.96 -2.90 -1.74
CA ASP A 243 -18.78 -2.91 -2.96
C ASP A 243 -18.22 -3.85 -4.04
N ARG A 244 -16.94 -4.26 -3.91
CA ARG A 244 -16.27 -5.20 -4.81
C ARG A 244 -16.24 -6.63 -4.27
N MET A 245 -16.76 -6.88 -3.06
CA MET A 245 -16.77 -8.19 -2.42
C MET A 245 -18.00 -8.99 -2.84
N THR A 246 -17.87 -10.32 -2.91
CA THR A 246 -19.04 -11.19 -3.11
C THR A 246 -19.90 -11.25 -1.85
N ASP A 247 -21.18 -11.64 -1.99
CA ASP A 247 -22.07 -11.84 -0.83
C ASP A 247 -21.48 -12.83 0.19
N GLY A 248 -20.79 -13.86 -0.30
CA GLY A 248 -20.11 -14.84 0.55
C GLY A 248 -18.99 -14.22 1.38
N ASP A 249 -18.19 -13.35 0.76
CA ASP A 249 -17.10 -12.64 1.46
C ASP A 249 -17.66 -11.62 2.46
N MET A 250 -18.74 -10.92 2.10
CA MET A 250 -19.44 -9.98 2.98
C MET A 250 -20.05 -10.67 4.20
N ASN A 251 -20.68 -11.83 4.01
CA ASN A 251 -21.19 -12.65 5.11
C ASN A 251 -20.07 -13.15 6.02
N ALA A 252 -18.91 -13.49 5.45
CA ALA A 252 -17.75 -13.86 6.24
C ALA A 252 -17.20 -12.68 7.05
N LEU A 253 -17.08 -11.50 6.44
CA LEU A 253 -16.62 -10.27 7.08
C LEU A 253 -17.51 -9.86 8.27
N ARG A 254 -18.84 -9.91 8.10
CA ARG A 254 -19.83 -9.61 9.16
C ARG A 254 -19.70 -10.47 10.41
N ARG A 255 -19.14 -11.68 10.32
CA ARG A 255 -18.86 -12.52 11.50
C ARG A 255 -17.73 -11.97 12.39
N HIS A 256 -16.88 -11.09 11.86
CA HIS A 256 -15.71 -10.55 12.53
C HIS A 256 -15.82 -9.06 12.89
N THR A 257 -16.94 -8.42 12.53
CA THR A 257 -17.12 -6.97 12.64
C THR A 257 -18.59 -6.64 12.90
N THR A 258 -18.85 -5.78 13.89
CA THR A 258 -20.17 -5.22 14.17
C THR A 258 -20.30 -3.90 13.42
N TRP A 259 -20.85 -3.95 12.20
CA TRP A 259 -21.07 -2.75 11.40
C TRP A 259 -22.30 -2.02 11.92
N GLU A 260 -22.14 -0.77 12.31
CA GLU A 260 -23.25 0.17 12.35
C GLU A 260 -23.56 0.63 10.91
N ASP A 261 -24.83 0.92 10.62
CA ASP A 261 -25.26 1.35 9.29
C ASP A 261 -24.38 2.49 8.76
N ASP A 262 -24.03 2.40 7.47
CA ASP A 262 -23.12 3.34 6.85
C ASP A 262 -23.74 4.76 6.85
N GLN A 263 -23.20 5.66 7.67
CA GLN A 263 -23.52 7.09 7.51
C GLN A 263 -23.19 7.52 6.08
N PRO A 264 -24.05 8.28 5.38
CA PRO A 264 -23.82 8.64 3.99
C PRO A 264 -22.43 9.24 3.80
N LEU A 265 -21.72 8.83 2.72
CA LEU A 265 -20.48 9.51 2.33
C LEU A 265 -20.84 10.96 2.09
N VAL A 266 -20.15 11.89 2.74
CA VAL A 266 -20.35 13.32 2.53
C VAL A 266 -19.29 13.77 1.50
N PRO A 267 -19.68 14.05 0.25
CA PRO A 267 -18.73 14.30 -0.84
C PRO A 267 -17.84 15.53 -0.57
N GLN A 268 -18.34 16.50 0.21
CA GLN A 268 -17.59 17.70 0.60
C GLN A 268 -16.36 17.39 1.45
N TYR A 269 -16.33 16.26 2.18
CA TYR A 269 -15.18 15.82 2.97
C TYR A 269 -14.22 14.91 2.18
N VAL A 270 -14.58 14.52 0.95
CA VAL A 270 -13.77 13.64 0.09
C VAL A 270 -12.89 14.49 -0.84
N ARG A 271 -12.04 15.35 -0.27
CA ARG A 271 -10.96 16.04 -1.01
C ARG A 271 -9.64 15.34 -0.73
N SER A 272 -9.46 14.17 -1.32
CA SER A 272 -8.27 13.35 -1.11
C SER A 272 -7.67 12.90 -2.43
N ALA A 273 -6.40 13.26 -2.63
CA ALA A 273 -5.56 12.77 -3.72
C ALA A 273 -5.04 11.33 -3.47
N PHE A 274 -5.60 10.65 -2.47
CA PHE A 274 -5.22 9.28 -2.16
C PHE A 274 -5.70 8.34 -3.28
N PRO A 275 -4.82 7.52 -3.86
CA PRO A 275 -5.19 6.56 -4.89
C PRO A 275 -5.93 5.38 -4.27
N VAL A 276 -7.13 5.06 -4.75
CA VAL A 276 -7.95 3.95 -4.22
C VAL A 276 -7.51 2.63 -4.80
N LYS A 277 -7.17 2.60 -6.08
CA LYS A 277 -6.55 1.45 -6.73
C LYS A 277 -5.04 1.63 -6.71
N ILE A 278 -4.33 0.51 -6.78
CA ILE A 278 -2.90 0.53 -7.02
C ILE A 278 -2.73 0.88 -8.49
N VAL A 279 -2.65 2.19 -8.73
CA VAL A 279 -2.31 2.71 -10.04
C VAL A 279 -0.89 2.24 -10.32
N LYS A 280 -0.72 1.45 -11.38
CA LYS A 280 0.63 1.23 -11.92
C LYS A 280 1.17 2.60 -12.32
N LEU A 281 2.47 2.84 -12.14
CA LEU A 281 3.01 4.19 -12.34
C LEU A 281 2.95 4.70 -13.80
N ASP A 282 2.51 3.86 -14.74
CA ASP A 282 2.24 4.15 -16.15
C ASP A 282 0.76 4.47 -16.46
N GLU A 283 -0.17 4.28 -15.50
CA GLU A 283 -1.61 4.52 -15.67
C GLU A 283 -2.02 5.93 -15.19
N ASP A 284 -3.09 6.50 -15.78
CA ASP A 284 -3.62 7.81 -15.35
C ASP A 284 -4.26 7.72 -13.96
N TRP A 285 -3.46 8.03 -12.95
CA TRP A 285 -3.84 7.92 -11.54
C TRP A 285 -4.94 8.88 -11.12
N GLN A 286 -5.14 9.99 -11.84
CA GLN A 286 -6.10 11.01 -11.41
C GLN A 286 -7.52 10.43 -11.39
N MET A 287 -7.83 9.55 -12.35
CA MET A 287 -9.15 8.94 -12.50
C MET A 287 -9.53 7.93 -11.40
N GLU A 288 -8.56 7.50 -10.59
CA GLU A 288 -8.70 6.45 -9.57
C GLU A 288 -8.47 6.95 -8.13
N THR A 289 -8.51 8.27 -7.93
CA THR A 289 -8.46 8.89 -6.60
C THR A 289 -9.79 8.75 -5.84
N VAL A 290 -9.73 8.82 -4.51
CA VAL A 290 -10.91 8.78 -3.62
C VAL A 290 -11.95 9.84 -4.02
N GLU A 291 -11.49 11.06 -4.33
CA GLU A 291 -12.35 12.16 -4.78
C GLU A 291 -13.09 11.83 -6.09
N ASN A 292 -12.36 11.37 -7.10
CA ASN A 292 -12.93 11.13 -8.43
C ASN A 292 -13.82 9.89 -8.47
N LEU A 293 -13.52 8.87 -7.68
CA LEU A 293 -14.42 7.72 -7.53
C LEU A 293 -15.72 8.12 -6.83
N THR A 294 -15.66 8.91 -5.76
CA THR A 294 -16.88 9.34 -5.06
C THR A 294 -17.79 10.15 -5.99
N LYS A 295 -17.22 11.07 -6.79
CA LYS A 295 -17.98 11.81 -7.82
C LYS A 295 -18.65 10.88 -8.84
N LYS A 296 -17.96 9.83 -9.30
CA LYS A 296 -18.55 8.84 -10.22
C LYS A 296 -19.71 8.09 -9.58
N TYR A 297 -19.58 7.69 -8.31
CA TYR A 297 -20.65 7.01 -7.59
C TYR A 297 -21.87 7.90 -7.37
N ASP A 298 -21.68 9.17 -7.01
CA ASP A 298 -22.77 10.14 -6.87
C ASP A 298 -23.49 10.35 -8.21
N GLN A 299 -22.74 10.45 -9.31
CA GLN A 299 -23.31 10.59 -10.65
C GLN A 299 -24.12 9.35 -11.06
N LEU A 300 -23.58 8.14 -10.83
CA LEU A 300 -24.30 6.89 -11.12
C LEU A 300 -25.57 6.74 -10.26
N ALA A 301 -25.54 7.18 -9.01
CA ALA A 301 -26.72 7.18 -8.14
C ALA A 301 -27.80 8.16 -8.63
N LEU A 302 -27.40 9.34 -9.11
CA LEU A 302 -28.30 10.32 -9.72
C LEU A 302 -28.92 9.77 -11.01
N GLU A 303 -28.12 9.19 -11.92
CA GLU A 303 -28.58 8.60 -13.18
C GLU A 303 -29.52 7.38 -12.96
N ALA A 304 -29.25 6.57 -11.93
CA ALA A 304 -30.13 5.46 -11.53
C ALA A 304 -31.49 5.97 -10.99
N SER A 305 -31.49 7.10 -10.28
CA SER A 305 -32.73 7.72 -9.78
C SER A 305 -33.57 8.35 -10.91
N GLU A 306 -32.92 8.99 -11.88
CA GLU A 306 -33.58 9.59 -13.04
C GLU A 306 -34.14 8.53 -14.00
N SER A 307 -33.42 7.43 -14.22
CA SER A 307 -33.90 6.31 -15.04
C SER A 307 -35.05 5.52 -14.39
N ALA A 308 -35.08 5.43 -13.05
CA ALA A 308 -36.23 4.91 -12.32
C ALA A 308 -37.45 5.84 -12.39
N SER A 309 -37.23 7.16 -12.35
CA SER A 309 -38.28 8.18 -12.52
C SER A 309 -38.84 8.23 -13.96
N GLY A 310 -37.99 8.04 -14.98
CA GLY A 310 -38.41 8.02 -16.38
C GLY A 310 -39.26 6.80 -16.74
N ARG A 311 -38.94 5.62 -16.20
CA ARG A 311 -39.75 4.40 -16.41
C ARG A 311 -41.12 4.44 -15.73
N ALA A 312 -41.29 5.24 -14.68
CA ALA A 312 -42.59 5.47 -14.05
C ALA A 312 -43.50 6.40 -14.87
N HIS A 313 -42.93 7.22 -15.77
CA HIS A 313 -43.67 8.18 -16.58
C HIS A 313 -44.19 7.60 -17.91
N ASP A 314 -43.53 6.56 -18.45
CA ASP A 314 -43.94 5.87 -19.69
C ASP A 314 -44.93 4.72 -19.46
N ALA A 315 -45.33 4.47 -18.21
CA ALA A 315 -46.29 3.41 -17.84
C ALA A 315 -47.68 3.97 -17.43
N GLY A 316 -47.95 5.24 -17.74
CA GLY A 316 -49.22 5.94 -17.46
C GLY A 316 -50.10 6.13 -18.68
#